data_AF-A0A1B1TF86-F1
#
_entry.id   AF-A0A1B1TF86-F1
#
_cell.length_a   1.000
_cell.length_b   1.000
_cell.length_c   1.000
_cell.angle_alpha   90.00
_cell.angle_beta   90.00
_cell.angle_gamma   90.00
#
_symmetry.space_group_name_H-M   'P 1'
#
loop_
_entity.id
_entity.type
_entity.pdbx_description
1 polymer ?
#
loop_
_entity_poly.entity_id
_entity_poly.type
_entity_poly.pdbx_seq_one_letter_code
_entity_poly.pdbx_strand_id
1 'polypeptide(L)' 'MADDLSELEARLFEWIRQSDFHTMPWSTSKAAKAFKVKKDEIYEAVAALTKKVPDRIQVFYKEGTLHIAAE' A
#
# COMPACT_ATOMS: atom_id res chain seq x y z
N MET A 1 -12.93 5.06 -13.34
CA MET A 1 -13.08 4.33 -12.05
C MET A 1 -11.80 4.36 -11.20
N ALA A 2 -10.65 4.78 -11.72
CA ALA A 2 -9.41 5.01 -10.96
C ALA A 2 -9.31 6.42 -10.31
N ASP A 3 -10.38 7.22 -10.37
CA ASP A 3 -10.37 8.66 -10.05
C ASP A 3 -10.81 8.98 -8.60
N ASP A 4 -11.19 7.96 -7.82
CA ASP A 4 -11.71 8.14 -6.45
C ASP A 4 -10.63 7.89 -5.38
N LEU A 5 -9.35 7.96 -5.73
CA LEU A 5 -8.29 7.79 -4.73
C LEU A 5 -8.17 9.06 -3.89
N SER A 6 -8.26 8.91 -2.57
CA SER A 6 -7.93 10.02 -1.66
C SER A 6 -6.45 10.40 -1.79
N GLU A 7 -6.08 11.60 -1.35
CA GLU A 7 -4.68 12.04 -1.42
C GLU A 7 -3.73 11.05 -0.71
N LEU A 8 -4.17 10.48 0.42
CA LEU A 8 -3.44 9.44 1.14
C LEU A 8 -3.30 8.16 0.29
N GLU A 9 -4.40 7.69 -0.30
CA GLU A 9 -4.41 6.47 -1.12
C GLU A 9 -3.52 6.63 -2.36
N ALA A 10 -3.61 7.75 -3.06
CA ALA A 10 -2.79 8.05 -4.23
C ALA A 10 -1.30 8.11 -3.88
N ARG A 11 -0.94 8.81 -2.78
CA ARG A 11 0.46 8.89 -2.34
C ARG A 11 0.97 7.53 -1.83
N LEU A 12 0.13 6.75 -1.17
CA LEU A 12 0.46 5.39 -0.72
C LEU A 12 0.69 4.46 -1.91
N PHE A 13 -0.18 4.53 -2.92
CA PHE A 13 -0.06 3.77 -4.16
C PHE A 13 1.24 4.09 -4.88
N GLU A 14 1.55 5.37 -5.08
CA GLU A 14 2.81 5.81 -5.70
C GLU A 14 4.03 5.38 -4.88
N TRP A 15 3.95 5.43 -3.55
CA TRP A 15 5.04 4.97 -2.69
C TRP A 15 5.26 3.47 -2.78
N ILE A 16 4.18 2.68 -2.87
CA ILE A 16 4.26 1.23 -3.09
C ILE A 16 4.82 0.93 -4.48
N ARG A 17 4.42 1.68 -5.51
CA ARG A 17 4.90 1.52 -6.89
C ARG A 17 6.38 1.87 -7.05
N GLN A 18 6.86 2.92 -6.35
CA GLN A 18 8.27 3.32 -6.39
C GLN A 18 9.18 2.47 -5.51
N SER A 19 8.61 1.80 -4.50
CA SER A 19 9.36 0.97 -3.57
C SER A 19 9.37 -0.47 -4.05
N ASP A 20 10.53 -1.12 -4.09
CA ASP A 20 10.66 -2.54 -4.37
C ASP A 20 10.18 -3.43 -3.19
N PHE A 21 8.89 -3.38 -2.89
CA PHE A 21 8.26 -4.26 -1.90
C PHE A 21 8.07 -5.69 -2.41
N HIS A 22 8.47 -6.00 -3.64
CA HIS A 22 8.61 -7.39 -4.10
C HIS A 22 9.78 -8.11 -3.40
N THR A 23 10.79 -7.35 -2.93
CA THR A 23 11.95 -7.85 -2.19
C THR A 23 11.92 -7.44 -0.72
N MET A 24 11.40 -6.26 -0.40
CA MET A 24 11.32 -5.81 0.99
C MET A 24 9.98 -6.15 1.65
N PRO A 25 9.99 -6.65 2.90
CA PRO A 25 8.78 -6.96 3.64
C PRO A 25 8.00 -5.67 3.93
N TRP A 26 6.70 -5.72 3.67
CA TRP A 26 5.76 -4.67 4.03
C TRP A 26 5.74 -4.45 5.54
N SER A 27 5.70 -3.18 5.94
CA SER A 27 5.52 -2.81 7.34
C SER A 27 4.61 -1.60 7.44
N THR A 28 3.37 -1.84 7.88
CA THR A 28 2.40 -0.77 8.16
C THR A 28 2.96 0.26 9.14
N SER A 29 3.80 -0.16 10.09
CA SER A 29 4.45 0.75 11.03
C SER A 29 5.46 1.68 10.35
N LYS A 30 6.17 1.21 9.32
CA LYS A 30 7.10 2.07 8.54
C LYS A 30 6.31 3.02 7.64
N ALA A 31 5.27 2.53 6.97
CA ALA A 31 4.37 3.35 6.17
C ALA A 31 3.76 4.48 7.01
N ALA A 32 3.14 4.16 8.15
CA ALA A 32 2.55 5.14 9.07
C ALA A 32 3.54 6.23 9.48
N LYS A 33 4.80 5.87 9.77
CA LYS A 33 5.87 6.84 10.07
C LYS A 33 6.24 7.72 8.88
N ALA A 34 6.34 7.15 7.67
CA ALA A 34 6.67 7.89 6.46
C ALA A 34 5.60 8.92 6.10
N PHE A 35 4.33 8.53 6.25
CA PHE A 35 3.18 9.39 5.97
C PHE A 35 2.77 10.27 7.16
N LYS A 36 3.36 10.08 8.34
CA LYS A 36 3.02 10.76 9.61
C LYS A 36 1.53 10.62 9.99
N VAL A 37 0.96 9.46 9.71
CA VAL A 37 -0.44 9.11 10.00
C VAL A 37 -0.52 7.94 10.97
N LYS A 38 -1.73 7.59 11.44
CA LYS A 38 -1.95 6.40 12.27
C LYS A 38 -1.85 5.13 11.43
N LYS A 39 -1.56 4.01 12.09
CA LYS A 39 -1.50 2.70 11.42
C LYS A 39 -2.85 2.31 10.84
N ASP A 40 -3.95 2.62 11.54
CA ASP A 40 -5.32 2.39 11.09
C ASP A 40 -5.59 3.05 9.73
N GLU A 41 -5.17 4.30 9.54
CA GLU A 41 -5.33 5.02 8.28
C GLU A 41 -4.58 4.34 7.13
N ILE A 42 -3.41 3.75 7.39
CA ILE A 42 -2.69 2.96 6.38
C ILE A 42 -3.43 1.65 6.08
N TYR A 43 -3.96 0.95 7.08
CA TYR A 43 -4.73 -0.28 6.84
C TYR A 43 -5.96 0.00 5.97
N GLU A 44 -6.70 1.07 6.29
CA GLU A 44 -7.86 1.50 5.51
C GLU A 44 -7.45 1.89 4.08
N ALA A 45 -6.34 2.63 3.92
CA ALA A 45 -5.85 3.00 2.60
C ALA A 45 -5.42 1.78 1.76
N VAL A 46 -4.69 0.82 2.33
CA VAL A 46 -4.33 -0.42 1.61
C VAL A 46 -5.59 -1.20 1.21
N ALA A 47 -6.57 -1.33 2.11
CA ALA A 47 -7.83 -2.00 1.80
C ALA A 47 -8.66 -1.26 0.73
N ALA A 48 -8.65 0.07 0.75
CA ALA A 48 -9.28 0.88 -0.27
C ALA A 48 -8.59 0.69 -1.62
N LEU A 49 -7.26 0.65 -1.65
CA LEU A 49 -6.49 0.38 -2.88
C LEU A 49 -6.82 -0.98 -3.48
N THR A 50 -6.88 -2.06 -2.67
CA THR A 50 -7.24 -3.39 -3.19
C THR A 50 -8.67 -3.46 -3.74
N LYS A 51 -9.56 -2.58 -3.28
CA LYS A 51 -10.94 -2.48 -3.79
C LYS A 51 -11.09 -1.58 -5.01
N LYS A 52 -10.39 -0.44 -5.03
CA LYS A 52 -10.52 0.61 -6.06
C LYS A 52 -9.64 0.36 -7.27
N VAL A 53 -8.45 -0.21 -7.05
CA VAL A 53 -7.47 -0.51 -8.11
C VAL A 53 -6.98 -1.97 -8.02
N PRO A 54 -7.89 -2.96 -8.00
CA PRO A 54 -7.55 -4.38 -7.77
C PRO A 54 -6.54 -4.93 -8.79
N ASP A 55 -6.59 -4.48 -10.04
CA ASP A 55 -5.68 -4.92 -11.10
C ASP A 55 -4.27 -4.32 -10.99
N ARG A 56 -4.10 -3.29 -10.15
CA ARG A 56 -2.86 -2.50 -10.02
C ARG A 56 -2.18 -2.67 -8.67
N ILE A 57 -2.75 -3.45 -7.75
CA ILE A 57 -2.16 -3.73 -6.45
C ILE A 57 -2.27 -5.21 -6.13
N GLN A 58 -1.19 -5.78 -5.62
CA GLN A 58 -1.13 -7.18 -5.23
C GLN A 58 -0.57 -7.29 -3.82
N VAL A 59 -1.34 -7.90 -2.93
CA VAL A 59 -0.93 -8.22 -1.56
C VAL A 59 -0.66 -9.73 -1.49
N PHE A 60 0.53 -10.12 -1.05
CA PHE A 60 0.93 -11.52 -0.98
C PHE A 60 1.89 -11.77 0.18
N TYR A 61 2.02 -13.05 0.57
CA TYR A 61 2.99 -13.47 1.58
C TYR A 61 4.18 -14.14 0.91
N LYS A 62 5.39 -13.79 1.35
CA LYS A 62 6.64 -14.40 0.92
C LYS A 62 7.56 -14.54 2.12
N GLU A 63 8.11 -15.74 2.30
CA GLU A 63 9.07 -16.05 3.37
C GLU A 63 8.56 -15.71 4.78
N GLY A 64 7.25 -15.90 5.02
CA GLY A 64 6.61 -15.61 6.32
C GLY A 64 6.36 -14.13 6.58
N THR A 65 6.60 -13.26 5.60
CA THR A 65 6.35 -11.82 5.71
C THR A 65 5.33 -11.35 4.67
N LEU A 66 4.63 -10.27 5.00
CA LEU A 66 3.66 -9.64 4.10
C LEU A 66 4.41 -8.78 3.09
N HIS A 67 3.99 -8.80 1.83
CA HIS A 67 4.51 -7.98 0.75
C HIS A 67 3.35 -7.33 0.00
N ILE A 68 3.57 -6.12 -0.51
CA ILE A 68 2.58 -5.39 -1.29
C ILE A 68 3.28 -4.82 -2.52
N ALA A 69 2.85 -5.20 -3.72
CA ALA A 69 3.35 -4.64 -4.98
C ALA A 69 2.24 -3.81 -5.65
N ALA A 70 2.64 -2.79 -6.42
CA ALA A 70 1.72 -2.00 -7.23
C ALA A 70 2.32 -1.70 -8.61
N GLU A 71 1.47 -1.67 -9.65
CA GLU A 71 1.83 -1.35 -11.05
C GLU A 71 1.05 -0.15 -11.60
#